data_AF-T1BJC6-F1
#
_entry.id   AF-T1BJC6-F1
#
_cell.length_a   1.000
_cell.length_b   1.000
_cell.length_c   1.000
_cell.angle_alpha   90.00
_cell.angle_beta   90.00
_cell.angle_gamma   90.00
#
_symmetry.space_group_name_H-M   'P 1'
#
loop_
_entity.id
_entity.type
_entity.pdbx_description
1 polymer ?
#
loop_
_entity_poly.entity_id
_entity_poly.type
_entity_poly.pdbx_seq_one_letter_code
_entity_poly.pdbx_strand_id
1 'polypeptide(L)'
;MTETLPLDGRSLTLEQFLAVVRGGCAVSLTPEARQAVAQSRRAVERAVAAGRPVYGVTTGFGAMSNHAVPPARARELQTSLIRSHASGAGPALPRDIVRGLILLRVNSLVRGHSGVRGELVALLVELLNRGLVPYIPEQGSVGASGDLAPLAHLGLAMMGEGEFIDRAGSRVAASAMLQAEGIAPLSFVEKE
;
A
#
# COMPACT_ATOMS: atom_id res chain seq x y z
N MET A 1 -3.50 -25.47 -13.77
CA MET A 1 -3.38 -24.03 -14.05
C MET A 1 -3.82 -23.30 -12.80
N THR A 2 -2.97 -22.46 -12.21
CA THR A 2 -3.32 -21.70 -11.01
C THR A 2 -4.39 -20.69 -11.41
N GLU A 3 -5.60 -20.85 -10.87
CA GLU A 3 -6.70 -19.94 -11.11
C GLU A 3 -6.30 -18.54 -10.63
N THR A 4 -6.51 -17.51 -11.47
CA THR A 4 -6.20 -16.13 -11.13
C THR A 4 -7.51 -15.41 -10.81
N LEU A 5 -7.64 -14.92 -9.57
CA LEU A 5 -8.82 -14.23 -9.09
C LEU A 5 -8.84 -12.78 -9.60
N PRO A 6 -9.85 -12.37 -10.39
CA PRO A 6 -10.03 -10.97 -10.76
C PRO A 6 -10.61 -10.16 -9.57
N LEU A 7 -9.95 -9.07 -9.20
CA LEU A 7 -10.39 -8.13 -8.17
C LEU A 7 -11.09 -6.93 -8.80
N ASP A 8 -12.32 -6.68 -8.34
CA ASP A 8 -13.20 -5.58 -8.76
C ASP A 8 -13.50 -4.57 -7.61
N GLY A 9 -13.00 -4.88 -6.42
CA GLY A 9 -13.18 -4.10 -5.20
C GLY A 9 -14.47 -4.37 -4.42
N ARG A 10 -15.31 -5.31 -4.87
CA ARG A 10 -16.66 -5.52 -4.33
C ARG A 10 -17.00 -6.99 -4.10
N SER A 11 -16.49 -7.89 -4.91
CA SER A 11 -16.97 -9.28 -5.00
C SER A 11 -16.07 -10.30 -4.30
N LEU A 12 -15.01 -9.86 -3.61
CA LEU A 12 -14.09 -10.73 -2.88
C LEU A 12 -14.82 -11.47 -1.74
N THR A 13 -14.93 -12.79 -1.83
CA THR A 13 -15.52 -13.63 -0.78
C THR A 13 -14.48 -14.07 0.25
N LEU A 14 -14.93 -14.62 1.39
CA LEU A 14 -14.04 -15.16 2.41
C LEU A 14 -13.25 -16.38 1.90
N GLU A 15 -13.88 -17.24 1.11
CA GLU A 15 -13.24 -18.42 0.52
C GLU A 15 -12.12 -18.01 -0.44
N GLN A 16 -12.39 -17.02 -1.30
CA GLN A 16 -11.40 -16.46 -2.22
C GLN A 16 -10.27 -15.77 -1.46
N PHE A 17 -10.59 -15.01 -0.42
CA PHE A 17 -9.61 -14.41 0.48
C PHE A 17 -8.68 -15.49 1.06
N LEU A 18 -9.24 -16.55 1.64
CA LEU A 18 -8.48 -17.66 2.22
C LEU A 18 -7.59 -18.38 1.18
N ALA A 19 -8.09 -18.57 -0.05
CA ALA A 19 -7.33 -19.17 -1.14
C ALA A 19 -6.09 -18.34 -1.51
N VAL A 20 -6.24 -17.02 -1.59
CA VAL A 20 -5.13 -16.11 -1.92
C VAL A 20 -4.14 -16.03 -0.75
N VAL A 21 -4.57 -15.81 0.49
CA VAL A 21 -3.62 -15.61 1.62
C VAL A 21 -2.78 -16.86 1.90
N ARG A 22 -3.32 -18.06 1.65
CA ARG A 22 -2.60 -19.33 1.76
C ARG A 22 -1.71 -19.66 0.55
N GLY A 23 -1.73 -18.82 -0.49
CA GLY A 23 -0.87 -18.96 -1.67
C GLY A 23 -1.40 -19.91 -2.75
N GLY A 24 -2.68 -20.30 -2.68
CA GLY A 24 -3.31 -21.18 -3.66
C GLY A 24 -3.84 -20.45 -4.91
N CYS A 25 -3.85 -19.12 -4.93
CA CYS A 25 -4.45 -18.31 -5.98
C CYS A 25 -3.67 -17.00 -6.20
N ALA A 26 -3.38 -16.68 -7.46
CA ALA A 26 -2.86 -15.37 -7.86
C ALA A 26 -4.02 -14.39 -8.05
N VAL A 27 -3.75 -13.09 -8.04
CA VAL A 27 -4.78 -12.06 -8.28
C VAL A 27 -4.46 -11.21 -9.51
N SER A 28 -5.52 -10.70 -10.14
CA SER A 28 -5.45 -9.70 -11.20
C SER A 28 -6.46 -8.60 -10.94
N LEU A 29 -6.36 -7.47 -11.65
CA LEU A 29 -7.35 -6.40 -11.58
C LEU A 29 -8.25 -6.45 -12.81
N THR A 30 -9.56 -6.32 -12.61
CA THR A 30 -10.49 -6.17 -13.74
C THR A 30 -10.23 -4.87 -14.52
N PRO A 31 -10.62 -4.80 -15.81
CA PRO A 31 -10.55 -3.56 -16.57
C PRO A 31 -11.27 -2.38 -15.89
N GLU A 32 -12.44 -2.65 -15.30
CA GLU A 32 -13.27 -1.66 -14.61
C GLU A 32 -12.58 -1.14 -13.34
N ALA A 33 -11.94 -2.03 -12.57
CA ALA A 33 -11.14 -1.67 -11.40
C ALA A 33 -9.98 -0.73 -11.78
N ARG A 34 -9.25 -1.06 -12.86
CA ARG A 34 -8.16 -0.21 -13.36
C ARG A 34 -8.68 1.16 -13.79
N GLN A 35 -9.82 1.19 -14.48
CA GLN A 35 -10.46 2.43 -14.91
C GLN A 35 -10.93 3.27 -13.72
N ALA A 36 -11.50 2.65 -12.68
CA ALA A 36 -11.95 3.33 -11.47
C ALA A 36 -10.80 4.00 -10.72
N VAL A 37 -9.66 3.30 -10.56
CA VAL A 37 -8.44 3.87 -9.97
C VAL A 37 -7.95 5.08 -10.78
N ALA A 38 -7.86 4.95 -12.10
CA ALA A 38 -7.42 6.03 -12.98
C ALA A 38 -8.35 7.26 -12.92
N GLN A 39 -9.67 7.05 -12.86
CA GLN A 39 -10.64 8.14 -12.70
C GLN A 39 -10.49 8.84 -11.35
N SER A 40 -10.34 8.07 -10.27
CA SER A 40 -10.11 8.59 -8.91
C SER A 40 -8.87 9.47 -8.85
N ARG A 41 -7.77 9.00 -9.47
CA ARG A 41 -6.50 9.72 -9.52
C ARG A 41 -6.61 11.08 -10.21
N ARG A 42 -7.32 11.15 -11.35
CA ARG A 42 -7.61 12.41 -12.05
C ARG A 42 -8.40 13.42 -11.21
N ALA A 43 -9.16 12.99 -10.21
CA ALA A 43 -9.85 13.90 -9.31
C ALA A 43 -8.87 14.59 -8.34
N VAL A 44 -7.88 13.85 -7.83
CA VAL A 44 -6.83 14.39 -6.96
C VAL A 44 -5.99 15.39 -7.72
N GLU A 45 -5.53 15.04 -8.92
CA GLU A 45 -4.70 15.90 -9.77
C GLU A 45 -5.39 17.23 -10.09
N ARG A 46 -6.70 17.19 -10.40
CA ARG A 46 -7.49 18.41 -10.60
C ARG A 46 -7.62 19.24 -9.33
N ALA A 47 -7.82 18.61 -8.16
CA ALA A 47 -7.93 19.34 -6.90
C ALA A 47 -6.62 20.03 -6.52
N VAL A 48 -5.49 19.36 -6.74
CA VAL A 48 -4.13 19.89 -6.55
C VAL A 48 -3.88 21.05 -7.50
N ALA A 49 -4.16 20.88 -8.80
CA ALA A 49 -3.97 21.91 -9.81
C ALA A 49 -4.83 23.16 -9.54
N ALA A 50 -6.02 22.99 -8.96
CA ALA A 50 -6.91 24.08 -8.56
C ALA A 50 -6.51 24.77 -7.24
N GLY A 51 -5.44 24.33 -6.56
CA GLY A 51 -4.99 24.91 -5.30
C GLY A 51 -5.98 24.73 -4.13
N ARG A 52 -6.90 23.76 -4.23
CA ARG A 52 -7.89 23.53 -3.18
C ARG A 52 -7.22 22.93 -1.93
N PRO A 53 -7.58 23.38 -0.71
CA PRO A 53 -7.17 22.69 0.51
C PRO A 53 -7.71 21.25 0.52
N VAL A 54 -6.81 20.28 0.59
CA VAL A 54 -7.13 18.86 0.64
C VAL A 54 -6.22 18.21 1.69
N TYR A 55 -6.85 17.61 2.70
CA TYR A 55 -6.16 16.94 3.81
C TYR A 55 -5.16 15.90 3.33
N GLY A 56 -3.91 15.99 3.81
CA GLY A 56 -2.83 15.07 3.46
C GLY A 56 -2.31 15.19 2.03
N VAL A 57 -2.76 16.19 1.28
CA VAL A 57 -2.37 16.45 -0.11
C VAL A 57 -1.76 17.85 -0.22
N THR A 58 -2.50 18.88 0.19
CA THR A 58 -2.05 20.27 0.24
C THR A 58 -2.01 20.83 1.66
N THR A 59 -2.30 19.99 2.66
CA THR A 59 -2.14 20.28 4.09
C THR A 59 -1.46 19.12 4.83
N GLY A 60 -1.01 19.36 6.06
CA GLY A 60 -0.43 18.32 6.93
C GLY A 60 -1.44 17.28 7.43
N PHE A 61 -0.97 16.40 8.33
CA PHE A 61 -1.77 15.31 8.91
C PHE A 61 -2.05 15.54 10.40
N GLY A 62 -3.16 15.00 10.90
CA GLY A 62 -3.52 15.06 12.32
C GLY A 62 -3.57 16.49 12.86
N ALA A 63 -2.79 16.78 13.90
CA ALA A 63 -2.68 18.11 14.50
C ALA A 63 -2.16 19.18 13.50
N MET A 64 -1.46 18.76 12.45
CA MET A 64 -0.93 19.65 11.40
C MET A 64 -1.90 19.83 10.22
N SER A 65 -3.14 19.34 10.31
CA SER A 65 -4.17 19.43 9.26
C SER A 65 -4.48 20.86 8.78
N ASN A 66 -4.29 21.85 9.66
CA ASN A 66 -4.50 23.28 9.38
C ASN A 66 -3.27 23.98 8.75
N HIS A 67 -2.15 23.28 8.59
CA HIS A 67 -0.93 23.84 8.00
C HIS A 67 -0.88 23.52 6.52
N ALA A 68 -0.81 24.56 5.68
CA ALA A 68 -0.64 24.41 4.24
C ALA A 68 0.75 23.84 3.91
N VAL A 69 0.79 22.96 2.92
CA VAL A 69 2.02 22.34 2.42
C VAL A 69 2.26 22.84 1.00
N PRO A 70 3.43 23.48 0.72
CA PRO A 70 3.76 23.90 -0.63
C PRO A 70 3.85 22.70 -1.59
N PRO A 71 3.40 22.84 -2.85
CA PRO A 71 3.46 21.75 -3.84
C PRO A 71 4.86 21.13 -4.00
N ALA A 72 5.92 21.96 -3.90
CA ALA A 72 7.31 21.48 -3.98
C ALA A 72 7.70 20.50 -2.86
N ARG A 73 6.99 20.52 -1.72
CA ARG A 73 7.22 19.64 -0.57
C ARG A 73 6.22 18.48 -0.49
N ALA A 74 5.27 18.39 -1.42
CA ALA A 74 4.21 17.39 -1.36
C ALA A 74 4.76 15.95 -1.39
N ARG A 75 5.82 15.69 -2.17
CA ARG A 75 6.48 14.37 -2.21
C ARG A 75 7.23 14.06 -0.92
N GLU A 76 8.03 15.01 -0.44
CA GLU A 76 8.76 14.90 0.83
C GLU A 76 7.79 14.61 1.99
N LEU A 77 6.63 15.26 2.00
CA LEU A 77 5.58 15.04 2.99
C LEU A 77 5.12 13.57 3.02
N GLN A 78 4.90 12.92 1.87
CA GLN A 78 4.43 11.52 1.85
C GLN A 78 5.52 10.56 2.35
N THR A 79 6.77 10.74 1.92
CA THR A 79 7.88 9.93 2.42
C THR A 79 8.06 10.11 3.94
N SER A 80 8.01 11.35 4.43
CA SER A 80 8.10 11.63 5.87
C SER A 80 6.90 11.08 6.65
N LEU A 81 5.69 11.06 6.06
CA LEU A 81 4.52 10.43 6.67
C LEU A 81 4.79 8.94 6.90
N ILE A 82 5.20 8.22 5.85
CA ILE A 82 5.46 6.78 5.95
C ILE A 82 6.54 6.50 7.00
N ARG A 83 7.67 7.22 6.96
CA ARG A 83 8.76 7.03 7.93
C ARG A 83 8.33 7.32 9.38
N SER A 84 7.58 8.41 9.60
CA SER A 84 7.14 8.78 10.95
C SER A 84 6.09 7.83 11.53
N HIS A 85 5.27 7.20 10.68
CA HIS A 85 4.21 6.30 11.12
C HIS A 85 4.64 4.83 11.20
N ALA A 86 5.81 4.47 10.67
CA ALA A 86 6.39 3.14 10.81
C ALA A 86 6.95 2.88 12.23
N SER A 87 6.15 3.18 13.25
CA SER A 87 6.47 3.08 14.68
C SER A 87 6.01 1.76 15.30
N GLY A 88 5.70 0.74 14.48
CA GLY A 88 5.34 -0.59 14.97
C GLY A 88 6.49 -1.29 15.69
N ALA A 89 6.16 -2.17 16.64
CA ALA A 89 7.11 -2.93 17.45
C ALA A 89 6.66 -4.38 17.67
N GLY A 90 7.55 -5.19 18.24
CA GLY A 90 7.30 -6.60 18.53
C GLY A 90 7.68 -7.55 17.39
N PRO A 91 7.27 -8.83 17.49
CA PRO A 91 7.56 -9.83 16.47
C PRO A 91 6.85 -9.51 15.15
N ALA A 92 7.32 -10.14 14.07
CA ALA A 92 6.71 -10.00 12.75
C ALA A 92 5.30 -10.59 12.73
N LEU A 93 4.38 -9.91 12.05
CA LEU A 93 3.10 -10.48 11.67
C LEU A 93 3.31 -11.77 10.85
N PRO A 94 2.46 -12.78 11.06
CA PRO A 94 2.49 -13.99 10.23
C PRO A 94 2.29 -13.70 8.74
N ARG A 95 2.91 -14.54 7.89
CA ARG A 95 2.89 -14.38 6.42
C ARG A 95 1.49 -14.26 5.84
N ASP A 96 0.55 -15.09 6.28
CA ASP A 96 -0.83 -15.09 5.82
C ASP A 96 -1.57 -13.80 6.22
N ILE A 97 -1.29 -13.26 7.40
CA ILE A 97 -1.82 -11.95 7.85
C ILE A 97 -1.28 -10.82 6.98
N VAL A 98 0.02 -10.77 6.70
CA VAL A 98 0.61 -9.76 5.80
C VAL A 98 0.01 -9.85 4.39
N ARG A 99 -0.15 -11.06 3.86
CA ARG A 99 -0.80 -11.28 2.56
C ARG A 99 -2.26 -10.84 2.57
N GLY A 100 -2.99 -11.12 3.65
CA GLY A 100 -4.37 -10.67 3.84
C GLY A 100 -4.48 -9.15 3.89
N LEU A 101 -3.58 -8.49 4.62
CA LEU A 101 -3.47 -7.04 4.68
C LEU A 101 -3.26 -6.44 3.29
N ILE A 102 -2.33 -6.98 2.49
CA ILE A 102 -2.09 -6.52 1.12
C ILE A 102 -3.32 -6.73 0.24
N LEU A 103 -3.94 -7.92 0.27
CA LEU A 103 -5.13 -8.24 -0.53
C LEU A 103 -6.31 -7.32 -0.22
N LEU A 104 -6.63 -7.13 1.06
CA LEU A 104 -7.71 -6.23 1.48
C LEU A 104 -7.41 -4.78 1.11
N ARG A 105 -6.14 -4.38 1.19
CA ARG A 105 -5.72 -3.04 0.74
C ARG A 105 -5.94 -2.88 -0.76
N VAL A 106 -5.51 -3.84 -1.60
CA VAL A 106 -5.77 -3.81 -3.04
C VAL A 106 -7.26 -3.73 -3.32
N ASN A 107 -8.06 -4.63 -2.73
CA ASN A 107 -9.50 -4.68 -2.94
C ASN A 107 -10.21 -3.38 -2.51
N SER A 108 -9.72 -2.71 -1.47
CA SER A 108 -10.25 -1.40 -1.05
C SER A 108 -9.87 -0.28 -2.04
N LEU A 109 -8.60 -0.21 -2.45
CA LEU A 109 -8.09 0.84 -3.35
C LEU A 109 -8.76 0.81 -4.72
N VAL A 110 -9.01 -0.39 -5.26
CA VAL A 110 -9.58 -0.56 -6.61
C VAL A 110 -11.05 -0.18 -6.72
N ARG A 111 -11.72 0.11 -5.58
CA ARG A 111 -13.05 0.72 -5.58
C ARG A 111 -13.07 2.12 -6.19
N GLY A 112 -11.91 2.78 -6.34
CA GLY A 112 -11.81 4.06 -7.04
C GLY A 112 -12.15 5.30 -6.20
N HIS A 113 -11.98 5.24 -4.88
CA HIS A 113 -12.27 6.37 -3.98
C HIS A 113 -11.03 6.93 -3.27
N SER A 114 -9.86 6.31 -3.45
CA SER A 114 -8.65 6.65 -2.70
C SER A 114 -7.73 7.64 -3.42
N GLY A 115 -7.83 7.77 -4.74
CA GLY A 115 -7.00 8.70 -5.51
C GLY A 115 -5.52 8.32 -5.60
N VAL A 116 -5.18 7.05 -5.40
CA VAL A 116 -3.82 6.49 -5.61
C VAL A 116 -3.54 6.28 -7.10
N ARG A 117 -2.27 6.20 -7.48
CA ARG A 117 -1.87 5.84 -8.85
C ARG A 117 -2.03 4.34 -9.08
N GLY A 118 -2.21 3.97 -10.34
CA GLY A 118 -2.30 2.56 -10.75
C GLY A 118 -1.03 1.76 -10.47
N GLU A 119 0.14 2.39 -10.53
CA GLU A 119 1.43 1.75 -10.24
C GLU A 119 1.54 1.27 -8.78
N LEU A 120 0.98 2.00 -7.82
CA LEU A 120 0.94 1.59 -6.42
C LEU A 120 0.13 0.30 -6.27
N VAL A 121 -1.06 0.26 -6.86
CA VAL A 121 -1.93 -0.93 -6.83
C VAL A 121 -1.26 -2.09 -7.56
N ALA A 122 -0.59 -1.83 -8.68
CA ALA A 122 0.13 -2.85 -9.44
C ALA A 122 1.29 -3.44 -8.62
N LEU A 123 2.05 -2.62 -7.89
CA LEU A 123 3.11 -3.10 -7.00
C LEU A 123 2.54 -3.98 -5.89
N LEU A 124 1.45 -3.60 -5.24
CA LEU A 124 0.81 -4.44 -4.22
C LEU A 124 0.37 -5.81 -4.78
N VAL A 125 -0.21 -5.84 -5.97
CA VAL A 125 -0.55 -7.08 -6.68
C VAL A 125 0.69 -7.92 -6.96
N GLU A 126 1.78 -7.27 -7.40
CA GLU A 126 3.05 -7.94 -7.68
C GLU A 126 3.67 -8.58 -6.43
N LEU A 127 3.73 -7.84 -5.31
CA LEU A 127 4.21 -8.37 -4.03
C LEU A 127 3.39 -9.60 -3.61
N LEU A 128 2.05 -9.52 -3.75
CA LEU A 128 1.16 -10.60 -3.38
C LEU A 128 1.33 -11.84 -4.27
N ASN A 129 1.44 -11.65 -5.59
CA ASN A 129 1.58 -12.72 -6.57
C ASN A 129 2.94 -13.42 -6.51
N ARG A 130 4.02 -12.67 -6.24
CA ARG A 130 5.36 -13.23 -6.01
C ARG A 130 5.54 -13.81 -4.63
N GLY A 131 4.60 -13.53 -3.72
CA GLY A 131 4.66 -14.00 -2.35
C GLY A 131 5.78 -13.35 -1.54
N LEU A 132 6.09 -12.09 -1.86
CA LEU A 132 6.99 -11.23 -1.10
C LEU A 132 6.25 -10.73 0.14
N VAL A 133 6.88 -10.86 1.31
CA VAL A 133 6.27 -10.57 2.60
C VAL A 133 7.06 -9.46 3.28
N PRO A 134 6.57 -8.20 3.27
CA PRO A 134 7.16 -7.14 4.07
C PRO A 134 7.25 -7.54 5.55
N TYR A 135 8.34 -7.18 6.21
CA TYR A 135 8.41 -7.25 7.67
C TYR A 135 7.50 -6.18 8.25
N ILE A 136 6.48 -6.61 8.98
CA ILE A 136 5.52 -5.73 9.64
C ILE A 136 5.43 -6.16 11.10
N PRO A 137 5.81 -5.34 12.07
CA PRO A 137 5.66 -5.67 13.50
C PRO A 137 4.18 -5.75 13.90
N GLU A 138 3.85 -6.66 14.83
CA GLU A 138 2.45 -6.93 15.22
C GLU A 138 1.83 -5.83 16.12
N GLN A 139 2.63 -5.00 16.80
CA GLN A 139 2.16 -3.99 17.75
C GLN A 139 2.34 -2.57 17.21
N GLY A 140 1.51 -1.64 17.67
CA GLY A 140 1.68 -0.18 17.44
C GLY A 140 0.48 0.52 16.80
N SER A 141 -0.47 -0.22 16.21
CA SER A 141 -1.76 0.34 15.77
C SER A 141 -2.75 0.37 16.94
N VAL A 142 -3.52 1.45 17.04
CA VAL A 142 -4.66 1.57 17.97
C VAL A 142 -6.01 1.34 17.27
N GLY A 143 -6.02 1.08 15.96
CA GLY A 143 -7.22 0.81 15.16
C GLY A 143 -8.19 1.99 14.96
N ALA A 144 -8.03 3.10 15.69
CA ALA A 144 -8.98 4.22 15.70
C ALA A 144 -9.05 5.03 14.38
N SER A 145 -7.98 5.07 13.60
CA SER A 145 -7.92 5.78 12.30
C SER A 145 -7.41 4.88 11.17
N GLY A 146 -7.61 3.57 11.33
CA GLY A 146 -7.01 2.52 10.50
C GLY A 146 -5.65 2.07 10.99
N ASP A 147 -5.10 1.05 10.33
CA ASP A 147 -3.84 0.39 10.73
C ASP A 147 -2.59 1.11 10.24
N LEU A 148 -2.44 2.38 10.67
CA LEU A 148 -1.39 3.27 10.18
C LEU A 148 0.01 2.69 10.34
N ALA A 149 0.37 2.16 11.51
CA ALA A 149 1.70 1.62 11.73
C ALA A 149 2.02 0.38 10.87
N PRO A 150 1.17 -0.66 10.82
CA PRO A 150 1.36 -1.78 9.89
C PRO A 150 1.46 -1.36 8.42
N LEU A 151 0.61 -0.43 7.99
CA LEU A 151 0.56 0.03 6.61
C LEU A 151 1.74 0.93 6.24
N ALA A 152 2.29 1.66 7.20
CA ALA A 152 3.52 2.42 7.03
C ALA A 152 4.75 1.51 6.85
N HIS A 153 4.83 0.38 7.58
CA HIS A 153 5.87 -0.63 7.35
C HIS A 153 5.77 -1.26 5.96
N LEU A 154 4.56 -1.54 5.46
CA LEU A 154 4.34 -1.92 4.06
C LEU A 154 4.82 -0.82 3.09
N GLY A 155 4.50 0.45 3.39
CA GLY A 155 4.95 1.61 2.61
C GLY A 155 6.47 1.70 2.53
N LEU A 156 7.18 1.54 3.66
CA LEU A 156 8.65 1.48 3.68
C LEU A 156 9.14 0.42 2.69
N ALA A 157 8.66 -0.82 2.83
CA ALA A 157 9.10 -1.93 1.98
C ALA A 157 8.90 -1.65 0.49
N MET A 158 7.80 -0.99 0.13
CA MET A 158 7.51 -0.57 -1.26
C MET A 158 8.46 0.54 -1.75
N MET A 159 8.93 1.43 -0.88
CA MET A 159 9.97 2.44 -1.21
C MET A 159 11.38 1.85 -1.29
N GLY A 160 11.55 0.55 -0.99
CA GLY A 160 12.87 -0.05 -0.82
C GLY A 160 13.54 0.34 0.50
N GLU A 161 12.78 0.92 1.43
CA GLU A 161 13.17 1.20 2.81
C GLU A 161 12.62 0.09 3.73
N GLY A 162 13.20 -0.15 4.90
CA GLY A 162 12.76 -1.28 5.74
C GLY A 162 13.13 -2.64 5.14
N GLU A 163 12.30 -3.67 5.37
CA GLU A 163 12.69 -5.07 5.18
C GLU A 163 11.55 -5.98 4.70
N PHE A 164 11.93 -7.13 4.17
CA PHE A 164 11.07 -8.28 3.92
C PHE A 164 11.49 -9.45 4.80
N ILE A 165 10.61 -10.42 4.96
CA ILE A 165 10.92 -11.75 5.49
C ILE A 165 11.14 -12.70 4.31
N ASP A 166 12.34 -13.28 4.24
CA ASP A 166 12.67 -14.26 3.22
C ASP A 166 12.03 -15.64 3.51
N ARG A 167 12.29 -16.62 2.62
CA ARG A 167 11.75 -17.98 2.79
C ARG A 167 12.33 -18.74 3.99
N ALA A 168 13.50 -18.35 4.48
CA ALA A 168 14.12 -18.91 5.66
C ALA A 168 13.63 -18.25 6.96
N GLY A 169 12.77 -17.22 6.85
CA GLY A 169 12.26 -16.47 8.00
C GLY A 169 13.18 -15.34 8.46
N SER A 170 14.25 -15.04 7.71
CA SER A 170 15.19 -13.98 8.04
C SER A 170 14.74 -12.62 7.48
N ARG A 171 15.08 -11.55 8.21
CA ARG A 171 14.88 -10.18 7.73
C ARG A 171 15.93 -9.84 6.67
N VAL A 172 15.48 -9.31 5.54
CA VAL A 172 16.34 -8.85 4.45
C VAL A 172 15.95 -7.44 4.05
N ALA A 173 16.94 -6.62 3.72
CA ALA A 173 16.71 -5.23 3.32
C ALA A 173 15.77 -5.15 2.10
N ALA A 174 14.80 -4.24 2.15
CA ALA A 174 13.83 -4.06 1.08
C ALA A 174 14.48 -3.71 -0.26
N SER A 175 15.48 -2.83 -0.25
CA SER A 175 16.26 -2.50 -1.44
C SER A 175 16.87 -3.74 -2.12
N ALA A 176 17.49 -4.63 -1.33
CA ALA A 176 18.10 -5.87 -1.84
C ALA A 176 17.04 -6.84 -2.37
N MET A 177 15.93 -7.02 -1.66
CA MET A 177 14.82 -7.88 -2.09
C MET A 177 14.21 -7.39 -3.40
N LEU A 178 13.85 -6.09 -3.48
CA LEU A 178 13.26 -5.52 -4.68
C LEU A 178 14.22 -5.60 -5.87
N GLN A 179 15.51 -5.35 -5.67
CA GLN A 179 16.52 -5.49 -6.71
C GLN A 179 16.62 -6.95 -7.22
N ALA A 180 16.67 -7.93 -6.32
CA ALA A 180 16.75 -9.35 -6.67
C ALA A 180 15.52 -9.81 -7.47
N GLU A 181 14.36 -9.23 -7.19
CA GLU A 181 13.10 -9.49 -7.89
C GLU A 181 12.93 -8.64 -9.16
N GLY A 182 13.85 -7.71 -9.46
CA GLY A 182 13.71 -6.80 -10.60
C GLY A 182 12.51 -5.85 -10.47
N ILE A 183 12.12 -5.50 -9.25
CA ILE A 183 11.04 -4.56 -8.94
C ILE A 183 11.64 -3.20 -8.63
N ALA A 184 11.17 -2.16 -9.33
CA ALA A 184 11.56 -0.78 -9.03
C ALA A 184 10.89 -0.30 -7.73
N PRO A 185 11.62 0.33 -6.80
CA PRO A 185 11.01 0.96 -5.63
C PRO A 185 10.04 2.08 -6.00
N LEU A 186 8.95 2.21 -5.23
CA LEU A 186 7.92 3.21 -5.45
C LEU A 186 8.31 4.56 -4.83
N SER A 187 8.24 5.64 -5.61
CA SER A 187 8.30 7.00 -5.09
C SER A 187 6.89 7.51 -4.88
N PHE A 188 6.43 7.58 -3.63
CA PHE A 188 5.08 8.03 -3.28
C PHE A 188 4.85 9.50 -3.66
N VAL A 189 3.65 9.79 -4.18
CA VAL A 189 3.20 11.15 -4.49
C VAL A 189 1.96 11.50 -3.69
N GLU A 190 1.50 12.74 -3.80
CA GLU A 190 0.41 13.24 -2.97
C GLU A 190 -0.81 12.32 -2.94
N LYS A 191 -1.28 12.05 -1.71
CA LYS A 191 -2.39 11.14 -1.38
C LYS A 191 -2.10 9.63 -1.46
N GLU A 192 -0.83 9.22 -1.52
CA GLU A 192 -0.43 7.80 -1.53
C GLU A 192 0.17 7.31 -0.21
#